data_AF-A0A8J6GLA4-F1
#
_entry.id   AF-A0A8J6GLA4-F1
#
_cell.length_a   1.000
_cell.length_b   1.000
_cell.length_c   1.000
_cell.angle_alpha   90.00
_cell.angle_beta   90.00
_cell.angle_gamma   90.00
#
_symmetry.space_group_name_H-M   'P 1'
#
loop_
_entity.id
_entity.type
_entity.pdbx_description
1 polymer ?
#
loop_
_entity_poly.entity_id
_entity_poly.type
_entity_poly.pdbx_seq_one_letter_code
_entity_poly.pdbx_strand_id
1 'polypeptide(L)'
;MTATKSSGVTCVACHGLRGSFILACMHTTRLFHRVPLVVANLGMSDQLGYKTESASCTSPGFSRAVRAHSSQFFNEDGSLKEVHKINEMYAAIQEELKSICHKVEQSEREVERLMMDVNRLKEVRKEQQARIKAAGEKNVQNNPQENILLCQALRTFFPESEVLHSCVISLKNRHISQSGCSMKHHLDVAKLTLMVEYIHSPDASPLPEAQLTKRKDIDTQDQWPGKKPRLQETESSHQNKTSSSSPDIDTEMGSPEEDTEYPRSPTF
;
A
#
# COMPACT_ATOMS: atom_id res chain seq x y z
N MET A 1 9.92 14.49 3.94
CA MET A 1 9.24 15.47 3.05
C MET A 1 7.90 14.91 2.63
N THR A 2 6.86 15.72 2.54
CA THR A 2 5.51 15.28 2.15
C THR A 2 4.94 16.24 1.10
N ALA A 3 4.73 15.74 -0.11
CA ALA A 3 4.12 16.49 -1.21
C ALA A 3 2.70 15.95 -1.45
N THR A 4 1.70 16.83 -1.43
CA THR A 4 0.31 16.43 -1.68
C THR A 4 -0.08 16.80 -3.11
N LYS A 5 -0.26 15.77 -3.95
CA LYS A 5 -0.80 15.91 -5.31
C LYS A 5 -2.33 15.82 -5.25
N SER A 6 -3.03 16.82 -5.77
CA SER A 6 -4.48 16.82 -5.90
C SER A 6 -4.90 17.02 -7.36
N SER A 7 -5.86 16.23 -7.83
CA SER A 7 -6.54 16.50 -9.10
C SER A 7 -7.75 17.40 -8.84
N GLY A 8 -8.03 18.36 -9.71
CA GLY A 8 -9.26 19.15 -9.66
C GLY A 8 -10.48 18.25 -9.80
N VAL A 9 -11.46 18.38 -8.90
CA VAL A 9 -12.57 17.41 -8.71
C VAL A 9 -13.56 17.34 -9.89
N THR A 10 -13.48 18.24 -10.87
CA THR A 10 -14.41 18.32 -12.01
C THR A 10 -13.76 18.17 -13.40
N CYS A 11 -12.43 18.19 -13.51
CA CYS A 11 -11.75 17.93 -14.79
C CYS A 11 -10.29 17.51 -14.58
N VAL A 12 -9.85 16.44 -15.26
CA VAL A 12 -8.45 15.96 -15.21
C VAL A 12 -7.47 16.95 -15.85
N ALA A 13 -7.96 17.94 -16.61
CA ALA A 13 -7.14 19.02 -17.18
C ALA A 13 -6.42 19.91 -16.15
N CYS A 14 -6.79 19.85 -14.86
CA CYS A 14 -6.19 20.67 -13.80
C CYS A 14 -5.54 19.81 -12.71
N HIS A 15 -4.20 19.88 -12.62
CA HIS A 15 -3.42 19.24 -11.57
C HIS A 15 -2.80 20.29 -10.63
N GLY A 16 -3.01 20.12 -9.33
CA GLY A 16 -2.38 20.93 -8.29
C GLY A 16 -1.30 20.14 -7.55
N LEU A 17 -0.06 20.64 -7.57
CA LEU A 17 1.02 20.19 -6.68
C LEU A 17 1.19 21.25 -5.58
N ARG A 18 0.68 20.96 -4.37
CA ARG A 18 0.84 21.86 -3.22
C ARG A 18 2.01 21.39 -2.36
N GLY A 19 3.13 22.11 -2.47
CA GLY A 19 4.27 21.97 -1.59
C GLY A 19 4.02 22.69 -0.26
N SER A 20 3.93 21.94 0.84
CA SER A 20 4.08 22.47 2.20
C SER A 20 5.33 21.85 2.79
N PHE A 21 6.48 22.39 2.42
CA PHE A 21 7.78 21.83 2.75
C PHE A 21 8.36 22.52 3.99
N ILE A 22 8.90 21.70 4.90
CA ILE A 22 9.52 22.07 6.18
C ILE A 22 8.52 22.53 7.25
N LEU A 23 8.30 21.64 8.22
CA LEU A 23 7.76 21.94 9.54
C LEU A 23 8.94 22.01 10.52
N ALA A 24 9.29 23.21 10.99
CA ALA A 24 10.29 23.36 12.05
C ALA A 24 9.61 23.18 13.41
N CYS A 25 10.03 22.17 14.18
CA CYS A 25 9.62 22.05 15.58
C CYS A 25 10.54 22.93 16.43
N MET A 26 10.02 24.00 17.01
CA MET A 26 10.80 24.82 17.94
C MET A 26 10.82 24.12 19.31
N HIS A 27 12.00 23.67 19.74
CA HIS A 27 12.19 22.86 20.96
C HIS A 27 11.56 23.51 22.22
N THR A 28 11.58 24.84 22.28
CA THR A 28 11.04 25.63 23.40
C THR A 28 9.51 25.74 23.45
N THR A 29 8.81 25.55 22.32
CA THR A 29 7.34 25.73 22.25
C THR A 29 6.57 24.47 21.86
N ARG A 30 7.25 23.42 21.38
CA ARG A 30 6.66 22.19 20.81
C ARG A 30 5.64 22.43 19.68
N LEU A 31 5.68 23.62 19.06
CA LEU A 31 4.83 24.00 17.94
C LEU A 31 5.58 23.84 16.62
N PHE A 32 4.92 23.22 15.64
CA PHE A 32 5.42 23.10 14.28
C PHE A 32 5.10 24.36 13.48
N HIS A 33 6.15 25.08 13.05
CA HIS A 33 6.04 26.27 12.22
C HIS A 33 6.32 25.90 10.76
N ARG A 34 5.53 26.45 9.82
CA ARG A 34 5.84 26.35 8.39
C ARG A 34 6.99 27.30 8.07
N VAL A 35 8.08 26.78 7.53
CA VAL A 35 9.19 27.61 7.07
C VAL A 35 8.94 27.99 5.60
N PRO A 36 9.14 29.27 5.20
CA PRO A 36 9.08 29.65 3.79
C PRO A 36 10.10 28.88 2.96
N LEU A 37 9.67 28.24 1.86
CA LEU A 37 10.56 27.63 0.88
C LEU A 37 10.77 28.60 -0.30
N VAL A 38 12.02 28.87 -0.64
CA VAL A 38 12.42 29.59 -1.85
C VAL A 38 13.12 28.60 -2.79
N VAL A 39 12.77 28.65 -4.08
CA VAL A 39 13.43 27.85 -5.13
C VAL A 39 14.31 28.78 -5.95
N ALA A 40 15.62 28.59 -5.83
CA ALA A 40 16.60 29.38 -6.58
C ALA A 40 16.48 29.13 -8.09
N ASN A 41 16.58 30.21 -8.87
CA ASN A 41 16.47 30.18 -10.33
C ASN A 41 17.33 31.31 -10.93
N LEU A 42 17.62 31.22 -12.23
CA LEU A 42 18.50 32.16 -12.92
C LEU A 42 17.99 33.62 -12.90
N GLY A 43 16.67 33.82 -12.98
CA GLY A 43 16.03 35.14 -12.98
C GLY A 43 16.22 35.94 -11.68
N MET A 44 16.75 35.33 -10.62
CA MET A 44 17.16 36.03 -9.40
C MET A 44 18.48 36.79 -9.55
N SER A 45 19.20 36.61 -10.67
CA SER A 45 20.54 37.16 -10.92
C SER A 45 20.62 38.05 -12.18
N ASP A 46 19.48 38.47 -12.73
CA ASP A 46 19.40 39.13 -14.04
C ASP A 46 20.04 40.53 -14.05
N GLN A 47 21.24 40.62 -14.63
CA GLN A 47 21.89 41.87 -15.06
C GLN A 47 22.28 41.78 -16.54
N LEU A 48 21.28 41.74 -17.43
CA LEU A 48 21.45 41.56 -18.87
C LEU A 48 21.91 42.82 -19.64
N GLY A 49 22.30 43.88 -18.94
CA GLY A 49 22.64 45.19 -19.52
C GLY A 49 24.12 45.32 -19.90
N TYR A 50 24.44 45.09 -21.17
CA TYR A 50 25.76 45.43 -21.72
C TYR A 50 25.84 46.89 -22.17
N LYS A 51 26.97 47.57 -21.91
CA LYS A 51 27.22 48.93 -22.36
C LYS A 51 27.65 48.93 -23.84
N THR A 52 26.76 49.38 -24.72
CA THR A 52 26.99 49.42 -26.18
C THR A 52 27.74 50.67 -26.65
N GLU A 53 27.60 51.80 -25.95
CA GLU A 53 28.22 53.08 -26.32
C GLU A 53 29.24 53.54 -25.28
N SER A 54 30.42 53.95 -25.73
CA SER A 54 31.44 54.59 -24.90
C SER A 54 31.33 56.11 -24.97
N ALA A 55 31.27 56.77 -23.80
CA ALA A 55 31.51 58.22 -23.74
C ALA A 55 32.95 58.51 -24.20
N SER A 56 33.12 59.41 -25.18
CA SER A 56 34.43 59.76 -25.70
C SER A 56 35.22 60.63 -24.71
N CYS A 57 36.53 60.40 -24.64
CA CYS A 57 37.43 61.19 -23.80
C CYS A 57 38.64 61.65 -24.64
N THR A 58 38.87 62.97 -24.67
CA THR A 58 40.00 63.58 -25.40
C THR A 58 41.28 63.68 -24.57
N SER A 59 41.29 63.19 -23.33
CA SER A 59 42.45 63.28 -22.44
C SER A 59 43.59 62.36 -22.88
N PRO A 60 44.77 62.88 -23.26
CA PRO A 60 45.90 62.06 -23.67
C PRO A 60 46.52 61.29 -22.50
N GLY A 61 46.34 61.75 -21.26
CA GLY A 61 46.77 61.04 -20.05
C GLY A 61 45.97 59.76 -19.82
N PHE A 62 44.65 59.84 -19.98
CA PHE A 62 43.75 58.68 -19.87
C PHE A 62 44.10 57.60 -20.89
N SER A 63 44.17 57.96 -22.18
CA SER A 63 44.49 57.00 -23.26
C SER A 63 45.87 56.36 -23.10
N ARG A 64 46.85 57.10 -22.55
CA ARG A 64 48.19 56.56 -22.25
C ARG A 64 48.14 55.54 -21.12
N ALA A 65 47.44 55.84 -20.02
CA ALA A 65 47.30 54.93 -18.89
C ALA A 65 46.56 53.64 -19.27
N VAL A 66 45.44 53.76 -19.99
CA VAL A 66 44.68 52.59 -20.48
C VAL A 66 45.55 51.70 -21.38
N ARG A 67 46.33 52.29 -22.30
CA ARG A 67 47.25 51.53 -23.17
C ARG A 67 48.43 50.90 -22.41
N ALA A 68 48.91 51.52 -21.34
CA ALA A 68 50.00 50.97 -20.53
C ALA A 68 49.57 49.71 -19.76
N HIS A 69 48.30 49.60 -19.37
CA HIS A 69 47.76 48.47 -18.61
C HIS A 69 46.88 47.51 -19.43
N SER A 70 46.59 47.79 -20.69
CA SER A 70 45.64 47.00 -21.50
C SER A 70 46.07 45.53 -21.65
N SER A 71 47.37 45.24 -21.74
CA SER A 71 47.90 43.87 -21.84
C SER A 71 47.66 43.01 -20.59
N GLN A 72 47.27 43.61 -19.45
CA GLN A 72 46.87 42.86 -18.25
C GLN A 72 45.50 42.19 -18.44
N PHE A 73 44.59 42.83 -19.17
CA PHE A 73 43.20 42.40 -19.34
C PHE A 73 42.91 41.79 -20.71
N PHE A 74 43.55 42.33 -21.75
CA PHE A 74 43.35 41.92 -23.15
C PHE A 74 44.49 41.03 -23.64
N ASN A 75 44.14 40.14 -24.57
CA ASN A 75 45.05 39.36 -25.40
C ASN A 75 45.55 40.19 -26.60
N GLU A 76 46.49 39.64 -27.37
CA GLU A 76 47.08 40.32 -28.54
C GLU A 76 46.09 40.53 -29.69
N ASP A 77 45.05 39.69 -29.77
CA ASP A 77 43.92 39.82 -30.70
C ASP A 77 42.86 40.86 -30.26
N GLY A 78 43.03 41.48 -29.08
CA GLY A 78 42.09 42.41 -28.48
C GLY A 78 40.94 41.75 -27.71
N SER A 79 40.93 40.42 -27.55
CA SER A 79 39.92 39.71 -26.75
C SER A 79 40.18 39.82 -25.24
N LEU A 80 39.14 39.69 -24.41
CA LEU A 80 39.29 39.75 -22.95
C LEU A 80 39.69 38.38 -22.39
N LYS A 81 40.71 38.36 -21.52
CA LYS A 81 41.25 37.14 -20.90
C LYS A 81 40.24 36.41 -20.03
N GLU A 82 39.47 37.15 -19.22
CA GLU A 82 38.51 36.54 -18.29
C GLU A 82 37.34 35.87 -19.03
N VAL A 83 36.95 36.36 -20.21
CA VAL A 83 35.93 35.72 -21.05
C VAL A 83 36.40 34.33 -21.52
N HIS A 84 37.66 34.21 -21.93
CA HIS A 84 38.24 32.92 -22.31
C HIS A 84 38.26 31.95 -21.13
N LYS A 85 38.77 32.39 -19.97
CA LYS A 85 38.85 31.58 -18.76
C LYS A 85 37.47 31.10 -18.27
N ILE A 86 36.45 31.97 -18.31
CA ILE A 86 35.07 31.59 -17.95
C ILE A 86 34.50 30.60 -18.97
N ASN A 87 34.73 30.80 -20.27
CA ASN A 87 34.27 29.89 -21.32
C ASN A 87 34.94 28.51 -21.23
N GLU A 88 36.25 28.44 -20.95
CA GLU A 88 36.97 27.18 -20.73
C GLU A 88 36.44 26.43 -19.51
N MET A 89 36.25 27.14 -18.39
CA MET A 89 35.64 26.58 -17.18
C MET A 89 34.21 26.06 -17.45
N TYR A 90 33.41 26.82 -18.21
CA TYR A 90 32.06 26.43 -18.59
C TYR A 90 32.06 25.18 -19.49
N ALA A 91 32.96 25.11 -20.47
CA ALA A 91 33.10 23.94 -21.35
C ALA A 91 33.52 22.68 -20.58
N ALA A 92 34.44 22.81 -19.61
CA ALA A 92 34.82 21.70 -18.73
C ALA A 92 33.63 21.19 -17.90
N ILE A 93 32.88 22.10 -17.27
CA ILE A 93 31.66 21.75 -16.50
C ILE A 93 30.59 21.10 -17.41
N GLN A 94 30.45 21.58 -18.65
CA GLN A 94 29.48 21.04 -19.61
C GLN A 94 29.81 19.61 -20.06
N GLU A 95 31.09 19.29 -20.31
CA GLU A 95 31.51 17.92 -20.64
C GLU A 95 31.42 16.98 -19.43
N GLU A 96 31.71 17.44 -18.21
CA GLU A 96 31.47 16.66 -16.98
C GLU A 96 29.97 16.37 -16.78
N LEU A 97 29.11 17.37 -16.96
CA LEU A 97 27.65 17.19 -16.88
C LEU A 97 27.16 16.17 -17.92
N LYS A 98 27.66 16.24 -19.16
CA LYS A 98 27.35 15.29 -20.24
C LYS A 98 27.83 13.87 -19.92
N SER A 99 29.01 13.72 -19.31
CA SER A 99 29.55 12.44 -18.80
C SER A 99 28.65 11.84 -17.72
N ILE A 100 28.19 12.67 -16.77
CA ILE A 100 27.25 12.25 -15.72
C ILE A 100 25.90 11.86 -16.32
N CYS A 101 25.33 12.66 -17.23
CA CYS A 101 24.06 12.36 -17.89
C CYS A 101 24.07 10.99 -18.59
N HIS A 102 25.16 10.62 -19.28
CA HIS A 102 25.26 9.32 -19.93
C HIS A 102 25.34 8.16 -18.92
N LYS A 103 26.05 8.33 -17.80
CA LYS A 103 26.08 7.33 -16.70
C LYS A 103 24.69 7.16 -16.07
N VAL A 104 23.96 8.25 -15.86
CA VAL A 104 22.58 8.22 -15.34
C VAL A 104 21.67 7.48 -16.33
N GLU A 105 21.68 7.86 -17.61
CA GLU A 105 20.91 7.20 -18.69
C GLU A 105 21.16 5.68 -18.73
N GLN A 106 22.43 5.25 -18.66
CA GLN A 106 22.76 3.82 -18.61
C GLN A 106 22.16 3.16 -17.36
N SER A 107 22.31 3.77 -16.18
CA SER A 107 21.79 3.22 -14.93
C SER A 107 20.26 3.14 -14.91
N GLU A 108 19.55 4.11 -15.50
CA GLU A 108 18.09 4.09 -15.63
C GLU A 108 17.63 2.93 -16.51
N ARG A 109 18.30 2.68 -17.64
CA ARG A 109 18.03 1.52 -18.52
C ARG A 109 18.29 0.17 -17.84
N GLU A 110 19.32 0.10 -16.99
CA GLU A 110 19.60 -1.11 -16.20
C GLU A 110 18.53 -1.36 -15.12
N VAL A 111 18.09 -0.29 -14.44
CA VAL A 111 16.97 -0.33 -13.48
C VAL A 111 15.66 -0.72 -14.16
N GLU A 112 15.35 -0.16 -15.34
CA GLU A 112 14.15 -0.51 -16.12
C GLU A 112 14.15 -2.00 -16.48
N ARG A 113 15.26 -2.51 -17.03
CA ARG A 113 15.42 -3.94 -17.36
C ARG A 113 15.23 -4.83 -16.13
N LEU A 114 15.87 -4.49 -15.02
CA LEU A 114 15.74 -5.24 -13.76
C LEU A 114 14.32 -5.20 -13.22
N MET A 115 13.62 -4.07 -13.34
CA MET A 115 12.22 -3.93 -12.94
C MET A 115 11.28 -4.80 -13.79
N MET A 116 11.53 -4.91 -15.10
CA MET A 116 10.82 -5.84 -15.98
C MET A 116 11.04 -7.31 -15.56
N ASP A 117 12.29 -7.69 -15.28
CA ASP A 117 12.64 -9.05 -14.82
C ASP A 117 11.98 -9.38 -13.46
N VAL A 118 12.04 -8.46 -12.50
CA VAL A 118 11.40 -8.59 -11.18
C VAL A 118 9.88 -8.75 -11.32
N ASN A 119 9.23 -7.99 -12.21
CA ASN A 119 7.80 -8.09 -12.44
C ASN A 119 7.42 -9.41 -13.13
N ARG A 120 8.20 -9.88 -14.13
CA ARG A 120 8.02 -11.21 -14.72
C ARG A 120 8.14 -12.33 -13.67
N LEU A 121 9.15 -12.27 -12.80
CA LEU A 121 9.36 -13.24 -11.73
C LEU A 121 8.25 -13.22 -10.67
N LYS A 122 7.67 -12.05 -10.37
CA LYS A 122 6.49 -11.93 -9.48
C LYS A 122 5.27 -12.65 -10.04
N GLU A 123 4.96 -12.47 -11.33
CA GLU A 123 3.81 -13.16 -11.95
C GLU A 123 4.03 -14.68 -12.04
N VAL A 124 5.23 -15.15 -12.42
CA VAL A 124 5.56 -16.59 -12.40
C VAL A 124 5.41 -17.18 -10.98
N ARG A 125 5.88 -16.46 -9.94
CA ARG A 125 5.70 -16.89 -8.54
C ARG A 125 4.23 -16.96 -8.14
N LYS A 126 3.42 -15.99 -8.54
CA LYS A 126 1.98 -15.90 -8.27
C LYS A 126 1.21 -17.03 -8.94
N GLU A 127 1.50 -17.33 -10.21
CA GLU A 127 0.97 -18.51 -10.91
C GLU A 127 1.36 -19.81 -10.20
N GLN A 128 2.63 -19.99 -9.85
CA GLN A 128 3.11 -21.20 -9.19
C GLN A 128 2.46 -21.39 -7.81
N GLN A 129 2.27 -20.31 -7.04
CA GLN A 129 1.53 -20.34 -5.77
C GLN A 129 0.05 -20.71 -5.97
N ALA A 130 -0.61 -20.19 -7.03
CA ALA A 130 -1.98 -20.58 -7.35
C ALA A 130 -2.09 -22.06 -7.73
N ARG A 131 -1.16 -22.58 -8.54
CA ARG A 131 -1.07 -24.01 -8.91
C ARG A 131 -0.85 -24.91 -7.69
N ILE A 132 0.04 -24.51 -6.77
CA ILE A 132 0.31 -25.26 -5.53
C ILE A 132 -0.93 -25.29 -4.61
N LYS A 133 -1.64 -24.17 -4.45
CA LYS A 133 -2.89 -24.12 -3.67
C LYS A 133 -3.96 -25.05 -4.27
N ALA A 134 -4.21 -24.93 -5.58
CA ALA A 134 -5.17 -25.80 -6.27
C ALA A 134 -4.79 -27.29 -6.26
N ALA A 135 -3.48 -27.61 -6.25
CA ALA A 135 -3.00 -28.99 -6.10
C ALA A 135 -3.17 -29.51 -4.66
N GLY A 136 -2.95 -28.66 -3.65
CA GLY A 136 -3.23 -28.97 -2.25
C GLY A 136 -4.71 -29.26 -2.01
N GLU A 137 -5.61 -28.42 -2.52
CA GLU A 137 -7.05 -28.61 -2.46
C GLU A 137 -7.50 -29.94 -3.10
N LYS A 138 -6.97 -30.29 -4.27
CA LYS A 138 -7.24 -31.58 -4.92
C LYS A 138 -6.74 -32.78 -4.12
N ASN A 139 -5.65 -32.65 -3.37
CA ASN A 139 -5.14 -33.73 -2.54
C ASN A 139 -5.98 -33.91 -1.26
N VAL A 140 -6.49 -32.81 -0.70
CA VAL A 140 -7.44 -32.83 0.43
C VAL A 140 -8.81 -33.42 0.02
N GLN A 141 -9.30 -33.12 -1.19
CA GLN A 141 -10.58 -33.67 -1.69
C GLN A 141 -10.58 -35.19 -1.95
N ASN A 142 -9.42 -35.85 -2.00
CA ASN A 142 -9.34 -37.31 -2.18
C ASN A 142 -9.63 -38.10 -0.89
N ASN A 143 -9.69 -37.45 0.27
CA ASN A 143 -10.14 -38.10 1.48
C ASN A 143 -11.68 -38.11 1.50
N PRO A 144 -12.36 -39.26 1.62
CA PRO A 144 -13.82 -39.31 1.60
C PRO A 144 -14.38 -38.45 2.74
N GLN A 145 -15.31 -37.55 2.42
CA GLN A 145 -15.91 -36.66 3.40
C GLN A 145 -16.80 -37.47 4.36
N GLU A 146 -16.25 -37.83 5.51
CA GLU A 146 -16.92 -38.66 6.52
C GLU A 146 -18.14 -37.95 7.11
N ASN A 147 -19.21 -38.71 7.40
CA ASN A 147 -20.37 -38.17 8.11
C ASN A 147 -20.05 -38.07 9.61
N ILE A 148 -19.47 -36.94 10.00
CA ILE A 148 -19.02 -36.62 11.36
C ILE A 148 -20.12 -36.87 12.42
N LEU A 149 -21.36 -36.45 12.13
CA LEU A 149 -22.49 -36.61 13.05
C LEU A 149 -22.84 -38.09 13.28
N LEU A 150 -22.87 -38.89 12.20
CA LEU A 150 -23.14 -40.32 12.29
C LEU A 150 -22.01 -41.06 13.04
N CYS A 151 -20.75 -40.76 12.71
CA CYS A 151 -19.59 -41.38 13.36
C CYS A 151 -19.55 -41.06 14.87
N GLN A 152 -19.89 -39.82 15.26
CA GLN A 152 -19.98 -39.43 16.66
C GLN A 152 -21.17 -40.09 17.37
N ALA A 153 -22.33 -40.20 16.72
CA ALA A 153 -23.49 -40.88 17.29
C ALA A 153 -23.24 -42.37 17.53
N LEU A 154 -22.66 -43.08 16.56
CA LEU A 154 -22.32 -44.50 16.69
C LEU A 154 -21.34 -44.76 17.85
N ARG A 155 -20.35 -43.88 18.03
CA ARG A 155 -19.43 -43.91 19.17
C ARG A 155 -20.11 -43.64 20.52
N THR A 156 -21.07 -42.73 20.54
CA THR A 156 -21.79 -42.36 21.77
C THR A 156 -22.77 -43.45 22.21
N PHE A 157 -23.43 -44.13 21.27
CA PHE A 157 -24.40 -45.19 21.58
C PHE A 157 -23.79 -46.58 21.74
N PHE A 158 -22.66 -46.88 21.08
CA PHE A 158 -22.06 -48.21 21.08
C PHE A 158 -20.54 -48.17 21.37
N PRO A 159 -20.08 -47.57 22.49
CA PRO A 159 -18.65 -47.38 22.75
C PRO A 159 -17.84 -48.68 22.73
N GLU A 160 -18.41 -49.78 23.25
CA GLU A 160 -17.77 -51.10 23.36
C GLU A 160 -17.69 -51.90 22.04
N SER A 161 -18.14 -51.33 20.90
CA SER A 161 -18.22 -52.04 19.63
C SER A 161 -17.53 -51.29 18.49
N GLU A 162 -16.21 -51.41 18.42
CA GLU A 162 -15.37 -50.75 17.39
C GLU A 162 -15.83 -51.05 15.95
N VAL A 163 -16.34 -52.26 15.71
CA VAL A 163 -16.84 -52.68 14.38
C VAL A 163 -18.05 -51.85 13.95
N LEU A 164 -18.91 -51.44 14.89
CA LEU A 164 -20.09 -50.61 14.61
C LEU A 164 -19.75 -49.12 14.41
N HIS A 165 -18.51 -48.68 14.65
CA HIS A 165 -18.07 -47.31 14.37
C HIS A 165 -17.66 -47.10 12.91
N SER A 166 -17.61 -48.17 12.12
CA SER A 166 -17.31 -48.11 10.69
C SER A 166 -18.56 -47.89 9.84
N CYS A 167 -18.42 -47.05 8.82
CA CYS A 167 -19.43 -46.84 7.78
C CYS A 167 -19.04 -47.46 6.42
N VAL A 168 -18.02 -48.33 6.39
CA VAL A 168 -17.43 -48.87 5.14
C VAL A 168 -17.58 -50.39 5.09
N ILE A 169 -18.18 -50.92 4.01
CA ILE A 169 -18.36 -52.37 3.79
C ILE A 169 -17.64 -52.84 2.51
N SER A 170 -17.13 -54.06 2.53
CA SER A 170 -16.55 -54.71 1.36
C SER A 170 -17.64 -55.18 0.39
N LEU A 171 -17.65 -54.65 -0.83
CA LEU A 171 -18.60 -55.03 -1.88
C LEU A 171 -18.55 -56.52 -2.27
N LYS A 172 -17.38 -57.18 -2.15
CA LYS A 172 -17.23 -58.62 -2.46
C LYS A 172 -17.71 -59.52 -1.34
N ASN A 173 -17.34 -59.22 -0.09
CA ASN A 173 -17.48 -60.16 1.02
C ASN A 173 -18.55 -59.72 2.05
N ARG A 174 -19.15 -58.54 1.87
CA ARG A 174 -20.08 -57.87 2.82
C ARG A 174 -19.53 -57.66 4.24
N HIS A 175 -18.23 -57.89 4.45
CA HIS A 175 -17.56 -57.66 5.72
C HIS A 175 -17.37 -56.15 5.97
N ILE A 176 -17.52 -55.73 7.22
CA ILE A 176 -17.30 -54.34 7.66
C ILE A 176 -15.80 -54.07 7.72
N SER A 177 -15.34 -52.95 7.19
CA SER A 177 -13.91 -52.58 7.17
C SER A 177 -13.54 -51.83 8.45
N GLN A 178 -12.36 -52.07 9.03
CA GLN A 178 -11.94 -51.42 10.28
C GLN A 178 -11.56 -49.93 10.13
N SER A 179 -11.71 -49.37 8.93
CA SER A 179 -11.55 -47.93 8.65
C SER A 179 -12.76 -47.13 9.18
N GLY A 180 -12.66 -46.68 10.43
CA GLY A 180 -13.58 -45.72 11.03
C GLY A 180 -12.99 -44.30 11.14
N CYS A 181 -13.86 -43.31 11.36
CA CYS A 181 -13.47 -41.90 11.47
C CYS A 181 -12.36 -41.68 12.51
N SER A 182 -11.20 -41.17 12.08
CA SER A 182 -10.01 -41.09 12.95
C SER A 182 -10.06 -39.99 14.02
N MET A 183 -10.92 -38.98 13.85
CA MET A 183 -11.00 -37.83 14.75
C MET A 183 -12.06 -38.02 15.84
N LYS A 184 -11.79 -37.48 17.04
CA LYS A 184 -12.79 -37.32 18.11
C LYS A 184 -13.51 -36.00 17.89
N HIS A 185 -14.83 -36.04 17.73
CA HIS A 185 -15.64 -34.84 17.49
C HIS A 185 -16.42 -34.48 18.74
N HIS A 186 -16.20 -33.29 19.29
CA HIS A 186 -16.97 -32.79 20.44
C HIS A 186 -18.30 -32.23 19.96
N LEU A 187 -19.28 -33.12 19.74
CA LEU A 187 -20.66 -32.78 19.36
C LEU A 187 -21.63 -33.47 20.33
N ASP A 188 -22.67 -32.75 20.73
CA ASP A 188 -23.77 -33.29 21.54
C ASP A 188 -24.72 -34.12 20.66
N VAL A 189 -25.17 -35.27 21.16
CA VAL A 189 -25.94 -36.26 20.39
C VAL A 189 -27.28 -36.52 21.08
N ALA A 190 -28.37 -36.23 20.36
CA ALA A 190 -29.73 -36.44 20.86
C ALA A 190 -30.02 -37.92 21.15
N LYS A 191 -30.68 -38.21 22.28
CA LYS A 191 -30.99 -39.57 22.76
C LYS A 191 -31.85 -40.37 21.77
N LEU A 192 -31.53 -41.65 21.61
CA LEU A 192 -32.35 -42.61 20.86
C LEU A 192 -33.68 -42.91 21.59
N THR A 193 -34.67 -43.35 20.80
CA THR A 193 -36.05 -43.62 21.22
C THR A 193 -36.13 -44.63 22.36
N LEU A 194 -36.92 -44.29 23.38
CA LEU A 194 -37.23 -45.18 24.50
C LEU A 194 -38.13 -46.34 24.03
N MET A 195 -37.61 -47.56 24.01
CA MET A 195 -38.41 -48.76 23.74
C MET A 195 -39.22 -49.14 25.00
N VAL A 196 -40.45 -48.63 25.10
CA VAL A 196 -41.40 -49.02 26.15
C VAL A 196 -42.33 -50.11 25.61
N GLU A 197 -42.22 -51.31 26.16
CA GLU A 197 -43.17 -52.39 25.90
C GLU A 197 -44.40 -52.22 26.80
N TYR A 198 -45.51 -51.75 26.22
CA TYR A 198 -46.74 -51.47 26.95
C TYR A 198 -47.61 -52.73 27.08
N ILE A 199 -47.38 -53.52 28.14
CA ILE A 199 -48.24 -54.66 28.47
C ILE A 199 -49.64 -54.13 28.83
N HIS A 200 -50.61 -54.40 27.95
CA HIS A 200 -52.02 -54.10 28.20
C HIS A 200 -52.61 -55.14 29.17
N SER A 201 -52.72 -54.78 30.46
CA SER A 201 -53.61 -55.47 31.39
C SER A 201 -55.06 -54.99 31.18
N PRO A 202 -56.03 -55.87 30.86
CA PRO A 202 -57.40 -55.46 30.63
C PRO A 202 -58.17 -55.20 31.95
N ASP A 203 -59.27 -54.47 31.79
CA ASP A 203 -60.42 -54.34 32.69
C ASP A 203 -60.39 -53.27 33.80
N ALA A 204 -60.87 -52.06 33.45
CA ALA A 204 -62.03 -51.43 34.11
C ALA A 204 -62.43 -50.15 33.34
N SER A 205 -63.46 -50.22 32.49
CA SER A 205 -64.04 -49.04 31.82
C SER A 205 -65.05 -48.31 32.73
N PRO A 206 -65.12 -46.97 32.64
CA PRO A 206 -66.42 -46.35 32.33
C PRO A 206 -66.40 -45.52 31.03
N LEU A 207 -67.44 -45.67 30.21
CA LEU A 207 -67.84 -44.79 29.10
C LEU A 207 -68.82 -43.70 29.63
N PRO A 208 -69.38 -42.78 28.80
CA PRO A 208 -68.68 -41.69 28.10
C PRO A 208 -69.46 -40.34 28.21
N GLU A 209 -68.81 -39.20 27.98
CA GLU A 209 -69.57 -37.96 27.66
C GLU A 209 -69.02 -37.23 26.43
N ALA A 210 -69.96 -36.68 25.66
CA ALA A 210 -69.74 -35.95 24.41
C ALA A 210 -69.27 -34.50 24.71
N GLN A 211 -68.81 -33.67 23.77
CA GLN A 211 -69.56 -33.22 22.59
C GLN A 211 -68.66 -32.83 21.41
N LEU A 212 -69.28 -32.83 20.22
CA LEU A 212 -68.67 -32.39 18.97
C LEU A 212 -68.58 -30.86 18.86
N THR A 213 -67.61 -30.36 18.11
CA THR A 213 -67.87 -29.39 17.03
C THR A 213 -66.79 -29.44 15.95
N LYS A 214 -67.03 -28.80 14.81
CA LYS A 214 -66.66 -29.36 13.49
C LYS A 214 -65.98 -28.32 12.59
N ARG A 215 -64.79 -28.68 12.06
CA ARG A 215 -64.13 -28.26 10.79
C ARG A 215 -64.32 -26.81 10.28
N LYS A 216 -63.19 -26.20 9.88
CA LYS A 216 -63.02 -25.76 8.48
C LYS A 216 -61.56 -25.51 8.08
N ASP A 217 -61.12 -26.16 7.01
CA ASP A 217 -60.05 -25.67 6.14
C ASP A 217 -60.58 -24.54 5.24
N ILE A 218 -59.69 -23.66 4.80
CA ILE A 218 -59.77 -22.98 3.50
C ILE A 218 -58.33 -22.72 3.02
N ASP A 219 -58.04 -23.29 1.86
CA ASP A 219 -56.89 -23.00 0.99
C ASP A 219 -57.40 -22.18 -0.19
N THR A 220 -56.65 -21.16 -0.64
CA THR A 220 -56.71 -20.61 -2.02
C THR A 220 -55.42 -19.82 -2.34
N GLN A 221 -54.84 -20.16 -3.48
CA GLN A 221 -53.70 -19.55 -4.18
C GLN A 221 -53.77 -18.04 -4.54
N ASP A 222 -52.56 -17.48 -4.80
CA ASP A 222 -52.19 -16.40 -5.75
C ASP A 222 -52.84 -15.01 -5.60
N GLN A 223 -52.10 -13.89 -5.72
CA GLN A 223 -51.44 -13.46 -6.97
C GLN A 223 -50.53 -12.22 -6.75
N TRP A 224 -49.41 -12.16 -7.48
CA TRP A 224 -48.48 -11.01 -7.54
C TRP A 224 -48.83 -10.08 -8.73
N PRO A 225 -48.90 -8.75 -8.54
CA PRO A 225 -48.14 -7.86 -9.43
C PRO A 225 -47.44 -6.71 -8.68
N GLY A 226 -46.15 -6.51 -8.95
CA GLY A 226 -45.35 -5.49 -8.25
C GLY A 226 -45.29 -4.12 -8.94
N LYS A 227 -44.68 -3.14 -8.23
CA LYS A 227 -44.05 -1.91 -8.77
C LYS A 227 -43.18 -1.26 -7.68
N LYS A 228 -41.96 -0.79 -8.03
CA LYS A 228 -41.08 0.03 -7.16
C LYS A 228 -41.47 1.53 -7.30
N PRO A 229 -41.36 2.34 -6.21
CA PRO A 229 -40.24 3.30 -6.00
C PRO A 229 -39.77 3.35 -4.51
N ARG A 230 -38.82 4.17 -4.02
CA ARG A 230 -37.61 4.86 -4.52
C ARG A 230 -36.84 5.44 -3.30
N LEU A 231 -35.52 5.20 -3.19
CA LEU A 231 -34.53 5.82 -2.26
C LEU A 231 -34.80 5.80 -0.73
N GLN A 232 -33.80 5.36 0.03
CA GLN A 232 -33.03 6.29 0.89
C GLN A 232 -31.69 5.66 1.29
N GLU A 233 -30.60 6.39 1.08
CA GLU A 233 -29.27 6.07 1.61
C GLU A 233 -29.15 6.61 3.04
N THR A 234 -28.48 5.89 3.93
CA THR A 234 -28.17 6.36 5.29
C THR A 234 -26.66 6.39 5.44
N GLU A 235 -26.11 7.58 5.66
CA GLU A 235 -24.70 7.77 6.01
C GLU A 235 -24.42 7.15 7.39
N SER A 236 -23.26 6.49 7.55
CA SER A 236 -22.72 6.19 8.88
C SER A 236 -21.27 6.66 8.98
N SER A 237 -21.02 7.47 10.00
CA SER A 237 -19.73 8.06 10.30
C SER A 237 -19.03 7.23 11.35
N HIS A 238 -17.81 6.77 11.07
CA HIS A 238 -16.96 6.10 12.06
C HIS A 238 -15.58 6.72 12.10
N GLN A 239 -15.38 7.58 13.11
CA GLN A 239 -14.07 7.91 13.64
C GLN A 239 -13.42 6.64 14.22
N ASN A 240 -12.10 6.50 14.10
CA ASN A 240 -11.33 5.67 15.03
C ASN A 240 -9.95 6.30 15.30
N LYS A 241 -9.71 6.60 16.59
CA LYS A 241 -8.40 6.91 17.15
C LYS A 241 -7.73 5.60 17.57
N THR A 242 -6.44 5.43 17.31
CA THR A 242 -5.59 4.66 18.24
C THR A 242 -4.14 5.12 18.15
N SER A 243 -3.43 5.08 19.29
CA SER A 243 -2.07 5.59 19.47
C SER A 243 -1.11 4.45 19.82
N SER A 244 0.12 4.52 19.32
CA SER A 244 1.35 3.86 19.81
C SER A 244 2.47 4.19 18.81
N SER A 245 3.75 4.41 19.11
CA SER A 245 4.57 4.62 20.31
C SER A 245 6.02 4.58 19.78
N SER A 246 6.92 5.46 20.25
CA SER A 246 8.35 5.41 19.89
C SER A 246 9.04 4.13 20.42
N PRO A 247 10.32 3.89 20.06
CA PRO A 247 11.37 4.49 20.90
C PRO A 247 12.51 5.17 20.14
N ASP A 248 13.17 6.08 20.86
CA ASP A 248 14.29 6.91 20.42
C ASP A 248 15.65 6.21 20.62
N ILE A 249 16.68 6.65 19.89
CA ILE A 249 18.10 6.37 20.18
C ILE A 249 18.87 7.69 20.02
N ASP A 250 19.44 8.17 21.13
CA ASP A 250 20.31 9.33 21.17
C ASP A 250 21.72 9.00 20.67
N THR A 251 22.36 9.93 19.95
CA THR A 251 23.83 10.04 19.90
C THR A 251 24.19 11.50 19.66
N GLU A 252 24.67 12.14 20.73
CA GLU A 252 25.27 13.47 20.73
C GLU A 252 26.76 13.38 20.32
N MET A 253 27.31 14.50 19.82
CA MET A 253 28.63 15.07 20.14
C MET A 253 29.54 15.38 18.94
N GLY A 254 30.11 16.58 18.93
CA GLY A 254 31.35 16.90 18.20
C GLY A 254 31.23 17.92 17.06
N SER A 255 31.05 19.21 17.39
CA SER A 255 31.65 20.28 16.58
C SER A 255 33.13 20.45 16.95
N PRO A 256 33.94 20.98 16.03
CA PRO A 256 34.71 22.16 16.38
C PRO A 256 34.48 23.32 15.41
N GLU A 257 34.65 24.53 15.93
CA GLU A 257 34.64 25.78 15.17
C GLU A 257 35.98 25.97 14.46
N GLU A 258 35.99 26.65 13.31
CA GLU A 258 37.20 27.26 12.77
C GLU A 258 36.85 28.62 12.13
N ASP A 259 37.12 29.69 12.88
CA ASP A 259 36.99 31.07 12.42
C ASP A 259 37.99 31.38 11.31
N THR A 260 37.51 31.94 10.19
CA THR A 260 38.37 32.68 9.25
C THR A 260 37.69 33.97 8.79
N GLU A 261 38.02 35.06 9.49
CA GLU A 261 37.60 36.42 9.17
C GLU A 261 38.26 36.93 7.87
N TYR A 262 37.46 37.16 6.82
CA TYR A 262 37.93 37.75 5.57
C TYR A 262 37.75 39.29 5.59
N PRO A 263 38.79 40.09 5.27
CA PRO A 263 38.71 41.54 5.33
C PRO A 263 37.85 42.12 4.19
N ARG A 264 37.02 43.09 4.55
CA ARG A 264 36.05 43.75 3.66
C ARG A 264 36.75 44.74 2.72
N SER A 265 36.56 44.58 1.41
CA SER A 265 37.13 45.51 0.40
C SER A 265 36.49 46.91 0.48
N PRO A 266 37.20 47.99 0.08
CA PRO A 266 36.68 49.35 0.15
C PRO A 266 35.66 49.62 -0.96
N THR A 267 34.54 50.27 -0.61
CA THR A 267 33.59 50.82 -1.58
C THR A 267 34.06 52.22 -2.02
N PHE A 268 33.95 52.51 -3.32
CA PHE A 268 34.04 53.87 -3.88
C PHE A 268 32.66 54.57 -3.85
#